data_AF-W5W186-F1
#
_entry.id   AF-W5W186-F1
#
_cell.length_a   1.000
_cell.length_b   1.000
_cell.length_c   1.000
_cell.angle_alpha   90.00
_cell.angle_beta   90.00
_cell.angle_gamma   90.00
#
_symmetry.space_group_name_H-M   'P 1'
#
loop_
_entity.id
_entity.type
_entity.pdbx_description
1 polymer ?
#
loop_
_entity_poly.entity_id
_entity_poly.type
_entity_poly.pdbx_seq_one_letter_code
_entity_poly.pdbx_strand_id
1 'polypeptide(L)'
;MTGEVELVALGERFACDMHRGLLELARLGYDATLFRQMLDKHGAVEAARRLVLAKDPSYGLCKLKTLGRLDMSVEMWVLLPWYGPLFGPEVREQAERKLRLLEVDLEPELHNLIHREDPTSGGDNGVAAAADQ
;
A
#
# COMPACT_ATOMS: atom_id res chain seq x y z
N MET A 1 15.34 -22.31 5.94
CA MET A 1 15.76 -21.43 4.83
C MET A 1 14.57 -20.93 4.00
N THR A 2 13.43 -21.64 3.94
CA THR A 2 12.26 -21.23 3.13
C THR A 2 11.57 -19.95 3.60
N GLY A 3 11.36 -19.76 4.91
CA GLY A 3 10.61 -18.60 5.41
C GLY A 3 11.30 -17.24 5.27
N GLU A 4 12.64 -17.20 5.22
CA GLU A 4 13.38 -15.95 5.02
C GLU A 4 13.26 -15.48 3.56
N VAL A 5 13.32 -16.41 2.60
CA VAL A 5 13.17 -16.12 1.17
C VAL A 5 11.75 -15.61 0.86
N GLU A 6 10.73 -16.21 1.47
CA GLU A 6 9.33 -15.75 1.31
C GLU A 6 9.12 -14.34 1.84
N LEU A 7 9.72 -13.99 2.98
CA LEU A 7 9.59 -12.64 3.56
C LEU A 7 10.28 -11.58 2.69
N VAL A 8 11.44 -11.91 2.11
CA VAL A 8 12.16 -11.04 1.17
C VAL A 8 11.31 -10.80 -0.08
N ALA A 9 10.81 -11.87 -0.71
CA ALA A 9 9.94 -11.76 -1.88
C ALA A 9 8.67 -10.95 -1.60
N LEU A 10 8.09 -11.11 -0.41
CA LEU A 10 6.94 -10.32 0.02
C LEU A 10 7.28 -8.84 0.17
N GLY A 11 8.47 -8.52 0.70
CA GLY A 11 8.98 -7.15 0.79
C GLY A 11 9.23 -6.52 -0.58
N GLU A 12 9.75 -7.28 -1.54
CA GLU A 12 9.92 -6.84 -2.92
C GLU A 12 8.58 -6.58 -3.61
N ARG A 13 7.60 -7.48 -3.43
CA ARG A 13 6.23 -7.27 -3.93
C ARG A 13 5.62 -6.00 -3.34
N PHE A 14 5.75 -5.79 -2.04
CA PHE A 14 5.27 -4.59 -1.37
C PHE A 14 5.92 -3.33 -1.97
N ALA A 15 7.22 -3.36 -2.25
CA ALA A 15 7.91 -2.25 -2.91
C ALA A 15 7.35 -1.97 -4.30
N CYS A 16 7.17 -2.99 -5.14
CA CYS A 16 6.57 -2.85 -6.46
C CYS A 16 5.19 -2.20 -6.40
N ASP A 17 4.34 -2.63 -5.46
CA ASP A 17 3.00 -2.08 -5.29
C ASP A 17 3.02 -0.61 -4.81
N MET A 18 3.92 -0.25 -3.90
CA MET A 18 4.09 1.15 -3.48
C MET A 18 4.54 2.04 -4.65
N HIS A 19 5.47 1.57 -5.48
CA HIS A 19 5.89 2.30 -6.68
C HIS A 19 4.78 2.39 -7.73
N ARG A 20 3.98 1.33 -7.92
CA ARG A 20 2.79 1.34 -8.79
C ARG A 20 1.79 2.41 -8.33
N GLY A 21 1.48 2.44 -7.03
CA GLY A 21 0.60 3.44 -6.43
C GLY A 21 1.10 4.88 -6.65
N LEU A 22 2.41 5.13 -6.48
CA LEU A 22 3.00 6.45 -6.79
C LEU A 22 2.79 6.89 -8.24
N LEU A 23 2.94 5.97 -9.19
CA LEU A 23 2.72 6.25 -10.61
C LEU A 23 1.24 6.54 -10.91
N GLU A 24 0.32 5.78 -10.30
CA GLU A 24 -1.12 6.02 -10.42
C GLU A 24 -1.53 7.38 -9.84
N LEU A 25 -1.03 7.73 -8.66
CA LEU A 25 -1.25 9.03 -8.05
C LEU A 25 -0.75 10.19 -8.92
N ALA A 26 0.45 10.05 -9.50
CA ALA A 26 1.02 11.04 -10.39
C ALA A 26 0.15 11.24 -11.65
N ARG A 27 -0.42 10.17 -12.22
CA ARG A 27 -1.37 10.24 -13.35
C ARG A 27 -2.66 10.98 -13.00
N LEU A 28 -3.03 11.01 -11.73
CA LEU A 28 -4.20 11.74 -11.20
C LEU A 28 -3.86 13.17 -10.76
N GLY A 29 -2.62 13.62 -10.98
CA GLY A 29 -2.16 14.96 -10.62
C GLY A 29 -1.75 15.13 -9.15
N TYR A 30 -1.57 14.04 -8.40
CA TYR A 30 -1.05 14.08 -7.03
C TYR A 30 0.36 13.47 -6.96
N ASP A 31 1.40 14.30 -6.87
CA ASP A 31 2.77 13.82 -6.66
C ASP A 31 3.05 13.67 -5.16
N ALA A 32 3.10 12.43 -4.68
CA ALA A 32 3.46 12.10 -3.30
C ALA A 32 4.99 12.14 -3.08
N THR A 33 5.61 13.28 -3.40
CA THR A 33 7.07 13.43 -3.44
C THR A 33 7.77 13.07 -2.13
N LEU A 34 7.17 13.42 -0.99
CA LEU A 34 7.72 13.06 0.33
C LEU A 34 7.77 11.55 0.52
N PHE A 35 6.73 10.83 0.12
CA PHE A 35 6.71 9.37 0.25
C PHE A 35 7.70 8.72 -0.72
N ARG A 36 7.80 9.22 -1.96
CA ARG A 36 8.84 8.79 -2.92
C ARG A 36 10.24 8.90 -2.33
N GLN A 37 10.58 10.04 -1.72
CA GLN A 37 11.87 10.23 -1.05
C GLN A 37 12.08 9.25 0.12
N MET A 38 11.02 8.89 0.84
CA MET A 38 11.11 7.88 1.91
C MET A 38 11.40 6.49 1.32
N LEU A 39 10.78 6.11 0.20
CA LEU A 39 11.08 4.84 -0.48
C LEU A 39 12.55 4.77 -0.89
N ASP A 40 13.06 5.82 -1.54
CA ASP A 40 14.44 5.86 -2.02
C ASP A 40 15.46 5.77 -0.87
N LYS A 41 15.13 6.37 0.28
CA LYS A 41 16.04 6.46 1.43
C LYS A 41 16.00 5.24 2.36
N HIS A 42 14.84 4.62 2.51
CA HIS A 42 14.60 3.63 3.56
C HIS A 42 14.11 2.27 3.03
N GLY A 43 13.70 2.19 1.76
CA GLY A 43 12.97 1.04 1.25
C GLY A 43 11.50 1.05 1.68
N ALA A 44 10.66 0.30 0.96
CA ALA A 44 9.21 0.41 1.09
C ALA A 44 8.66 0.03 2.47
N VAL A 45 9.12 -1.09 3.04
CA VAL A 45 8.62 -1.58 4.33
C VAL A 45 8.93 -0.60 5.46
N GLU A 46 10.18 -0.11 5.52
CA GLU A 46 10.59 0.83 6.57
C GLU A 46 10.01 2.23 6.35
N ALA A 47 9.88 2.68 5.10
CA ALA A 47 9.17 3.92 4.77
C ALA A 47 7.70 3.86 5.23
N ALA A 48 7.01 2.76 4.95
CA ALA A 48 5.63 2.55 5.37
C ALA A 48 5.51 2.52 6.90
N ARG A 49 6.39 1.78 7.59
CA ARG A 49 6.46 1.76 9.05
C ARG A 49 6.60 3.15 9.64
N ARG A 50 7.56 3.95 9.15
CA ARG A 50 7.79 5.33 9.63
C ARG A 50 6.59 6.23 9.40
N LEU A 51 6.00 6.15 8.21
CA LEU A 51 4.85 6.98 7.84
C LEU A 51 3.64 6.65 8.73
N VAL A 52 3.36 5.37 8.93
CA VAL A 52 2.23 4.89 9.73
C VAL A 52 2.44 5.18 11.21
N LEU A 53 3.63 4.93 11.76
CA LEU A 53 3.94 5.19 13.18
C LEU A 53 4.06 6.67 13.55
N ALA A 54 4.17 7.57 12.56
CA ALA A 54 4.11 9.00 12.83
C ALA A 54 2.84 9.36 13.60
N LYS A 55 2.96 10.24 14.61
CA LYS A 55 1.91 10.53 15.59
C LYS A 55 0.61 10.98 14.93
N ASP A 56 0.73 11.92 13.99
CA ASP A 56 -0.41 12.55 13.33
C ASP A 56 -0.66 11.91 11.95
N PRO A 57 -1.92 11.89 11.48
CA PRO A 57 -2.24 11.58 10.09
C PRO A 57 -1.38 12.43 9.15
N SER A 58 -0.78 11.79 8.15
CA SER A 58 0.00 12.53 7.16
C SER A 58 -0.92 13.42 6.33
N TYR A 59 -0.41 14.56 5.86
CA TYR A 59 -1.15 15.39 4.91
C TYR A 59 -1.61 14.59 3.68
N GLY A 60 -0.78 13.62 3.24
CA GLY A 60 -1.13 12.72 2.14
C GLY A 60 -2.34 11.85 2.44
N LEU A 61 -2.42 11.25 3.64
CA LEU A 61 -3.58 10.46 4.04
C LEU A 61 -4.86 11.30 4.04
N CYS A 62 -4.81 12.51 4.63
CA CYS A 62 -5.95 13.43 4.62
C CYS A 62 -6.38 13.78 3.18
N LYS A 63 -5.42 14.04 2.29
CA LYS A 63 -5.68 14.35 0.88
C LYS A 63 -6.32 13.17 0.15
N LEU A 64 -5.81 11.96 0.34
CA LEU A 64 -6.36 10.73 -0.27
C LEU A 64 -7.80 10.47 0.20
N LYS A 65 -8.11 10.72 1.48
CA LYS A 65 -9.50 10.69 1.96
C LYS A 65 -10.39 11.65 1.18
N THR A 66 -9.98 12.92 1.04
CA THR A 66 -10.77 13.92 0.29
C THR A 66 -10.95 13.55 -1.18
N LEU A 67 -10.00 12.83 -1.77
CA LEU A 67 -10.07 12.35 -3.15
C LEU A 67 -10.86 11.05 -3.31
N GLY A 68 -11.35 10.42 -2.22
CA GLY A 68 -11.97 9.10 -2.27
C GLY A 68 -11.01 8.01 -2.72
N ARG A 69 -9.72 8.17 -2.43
CA ARG A 69 -8.63 7.31 -2.90
C ARG A 69 -7.84 6.68 -1.75
N LEU A 70 -8.54 6.28 -0.68
CA LEU A 70 -7.93 5.61 0.46
C LEU A 70 -7.36 4.24 0.09
N ASP A 71 -7.83 3.64 -1.00
CA ASP A 71 -7.28 2.46 -1.65
C ASP A 71 -5.79 2.62 -2.06
N MET A 72 -5.27 3.84 -2.14
CA MET A 72 -3.86 4.15 -2.39
C MET A 72 -3.09 4.62 -1.13
N SER A 73 -3.73 4.65 0.04
CA SER A 73 -3.06 5.04 1.28
C SER A 73 -2.20 3.92 1.83
N VAL A 74 -1.03 4.25 2.34
CA VAL A 74 -0.13 3.27 2.96
C VAL A 74 -0.81 2.58 4.14
N GLU A 75 -1.63 3.30 4.89
CA GLU A 75 -2.43 2.79 6.00
C GLU A 75 -3.35 1.64 5.58
N MET A 76 -4.01 1.70 4.41
CA MET A 76 -4.81 0.57 3.92
C MET A 76 -3.94 -0.60 3.47
N TRP A 77 -2.82 -0.32 2.80
CA TRP A 77 -1.94 -1.35 2.27
C TRP A 77 -1.25 -2.18 3.36
N VAL A 78 -0.87 -1.58 4.49
CA VAL A 78 -0.29 -2.33 5.63
C VAL A 78 -1.31 -3.24 6.32
N LEU A 79 -2.62 -3.02 6.11
CA LEU A 79 -3.69 -3.85 6.66
C LEU A 79 -4.03 -5.06 5.79
N LEU A 80 -3.53 -5.11 4.55
CA LEU A 80 -3.74 -6.25 3.67
C LEU A 80 -3.25 -7.55 4.33
N PRO A 81 -4.02 -8.66 4.26
CA PRO A 81 -3.69 -9.89 4.99
C PRO A 81 -2.33 -10.48 4.58
N TRP A 82 -2.03 -10.51 3.28
CA TRP A 82 -0.78 -11.06 2.77
C TRP A 82 0.45 -10.23 3.13
N TYR A 83 0.30 -8.95 3.46
CA TYR A 83 1.40 -8.11 3.96
C TYR A 83 1.55 -8.13 5.48
N GLY A 84 0.68 -8.84 6.19
CA GLY A 84 0.76 -9.03 7.64
C GLY A 84 2.15 -9.43 8.16
N PRO A 85 2.85 -10.41 7.54
CA PRO A 85 4.20 -10.80 7.99
C PRO A 85 5.25 -9.68 7.95
N LEU A 86 5.07 -8.64 7.12
CA LEU A 86 5.99 -7.50 7.05
C LEU A 86 5.76 -6.47 8.16
N PHE A 87 4.54 -6.42 8.70
CA PHE A 87 4.08 -5.37 9.60
C PHE A 87 3.58 -5.96 10.92
N GLY A 88 4.33 -5.69 11.98
CA GLY A 88 3.94 -6.07 13.33
C GLY A 88 2.63 -5.39 13.78
N PRO A 89 2.02 -5.88 14.88
CA PRO A 89 0.71 -5.43 15.36
C PRO A 89 0.67 -3.92 15.59
N GLU A 90 1.73 -3.33 16.17
CA GLU A 90 1.83 -1.90 16.43
C GLU A 90 1.59 -1.03 15.18
N VAL A 91 2.17 -1.42 14.04
CA VAL A 91 2.01 -0.66 12.78
C VAL A 91 0.57 -0.76 12.29
N ARG A 92 -0.01 -1.95 12.34
CA ARG A 92 -1.37 -2.21 11.86
C ARG A 92 -2.41 -1.52 12.74
N GLU A 93 -2.29 -1.62 14.07
CA GLU A 93 -3.15 -0.93 15.02
C GLU A 93 -3.09 0.59 14.84
N GLN A 94 -1.90 1.15 14.59
CA GLN A 94 -1.74 2.57 14.34
C GLN A 94 -2.36 3.00 13.00
N ALA A 95 -2.26 2.18 11.95
CA ALA A 95 -2.94 2.43 10.67
C ALA A 95 -4.46 2.46 10.86
N GLU A 96 -5.04 1.47 11.54
CA GLU A 96 -6.46 1.45 11.88
C GLU A 96 -6.87 2.69 12.68
N ARG A 97 -6.07 3.07 13.69
CA ARG A 97 -6.33 4.25 14.51
C ARG A 97 -6.38 5.51 13.65
N LYS A 98 -5.44 5.70 12.73
CA LYS A 98 -5.41 6.87 11.83
C LYS A 98 -6.62 6.92 10.91
N LEU A 99 -7.03 5.78 10.35
CA LEU A 99 -8.20 5.70 9.49
C LEU A 99 -9.48 6.02 10.29
N ARG A 100 -9.63 5.50 11.50
CA ARG A 100 -10.76 5.82 12.40
C ARG A 100 -10.78 7.28 12.85
N LEU A 101 -9.62 7.88 13.12
CA LEU A 101 -9.52 9.33 13.44
C LEU A 101 -9.99 10.20 12.28
N LEU A 102 -9.86 9.69 11.05
CA LEU A 102 -10.41 10.30 9.86
C LEU A 102 -11.81 9.78 9.54
N GLU A 103 -12.56 9.21 10.48
CA GLU A 103 -13.95 8.78 10.29
C GLU A 103 -14.16 7.87 9.06
N VAL A 104 -13.15 7.06 8.73
CA VAL A 104 -13.22 6.10 7.63
C VAL A 104 -13.98 4.87 8.11
N ASP A 105 -14.96 4.45 7.31
CA ASP A 105 -15.58 3.14 7.48
C ASP A 105 -14.63 2.05 6.94
N LEU A 106 -13.86 1.46 7.84
CA LEU A 106 -12.70 0.63 7.49
C LEU A 106 -13.11 -0.68 6.82
N GLU A 107 -14.16 -1.35 7.31
CA GLU A 107 -14.53 -2.68 6.85
C GLU A 107 -14.85 -2.73 5.34
N PRO A 108 -15.76 -1.89 4.80
CA PRO A 108 -16.06 -1.92 3.37
C PRO A 108 -14.88 -1.49 2.50
N GLU A 109 -14.12 -0.48 2.92
CA GLU A 109 -12.94 0.00 2.19
C GLU A 109 -11.86 -1.09 2.09
N LEU A 110 -11.55 -1.74 3.20
CA LEU A 110 -10.55 -2.81 3.25
C LEU A 110 -11.03 -4.04 2.49
N HIS A 111 -12.31 -4.41 2.61
CA HIS A 111 -12.91 -5.51 1.85
C HIS A 111 -12.79 -5.29 0.34
N ASN A 112 -13.13 -4.10 -0.15
CA ASN A 112 -13.01 -3.75 -1.56
C ASN A 112 -11.55 -3.80 -2.03
N LEU A 113 -10.62 -3.29 -1.23
CA LEU A 113 -9.20 -3.33 -1.56
C LEU A 113 -8.67 -4.77 -1.62
N ILE A 114 -9.05 -5.61 -0.64
CA ILE A 114 -8.70 -7.03 -0.64
C ILE A 114 -9.18 -7.68 -1.93
N HIS A 115 -10.45 -7.51 -2.29
CA HIS A 115 -10.98 -8.11 -3.52
C HIS A 115 -10.28 -7.66 -4.79
N ARG A 116 -9.79 -6.42 -4.86
CA ARG A 116 -9.10 -5.90 -6.04
C ARG A 116 -7.66 -6.37 -6.16
N GLU A 117 -6.96 -6.47 -5.03
CA GLU A 117 -5.51 -6.73 -4.97
C GLU A 117 -5.16 -8.18 -4.57
N ASP A 118 -6.18 -9.01 -4.35
CA ASP A 118 -6.03 -10.39 -3.92
C ASP A 118 -5.19 -11.19 -4.92
N PRO A 119 -3.99 -11.66 -4.50
CA PRO A 119 -3.11 -12.43 -5.37
C PRO A 119 -3.68 -13.81 -5.74
N THR A 120 -4.68 -14.31 -5.00
CA THR A 120 -5.32 -15.61 -5.24
C THR A 120 -6.57 -15.52 -6.12
N SER A 121 -7.06 -14.31 -6.35
CA SER A 121 -8.10 -14.02 -7.34
C SER A 121 -7.47 -14.10 -8.73
N GLY A 122 -7.33 -15.33 -9.23
CA GLY A 122 -6.73 -15.63 -10.54
C GLY A 122 -7.43 -14.88 -11.67
N GLY A 123 -6.80 -13.80 -12.12
CA GLY A 123 -7.10 -13.07 -13.34
C GLY A 123 -5.95 -13.22 -14.32
N ASP A 124 -6.03 -14.27 -15.13
CA ASP A 124 -5.36 -14.38 -16.43
C ASP A 124 -5.67 -13.11 -17.25
N ASN A 125 -4.74 -12.17 -17.37
CA ASN A 125 -4.72 -11.23 -18.49
C ASN A 125 -3.35 -10.53 -18.64
N GLY A 126 -2.59 -10.86 -19.69
CA GLY A 126 -1.53 -9.97 -20.16
C GLY A 126 -0.30 -10.53 -20.87
N VAL A 127 -0.26 -11.79 -21.34
CA VAL A 127 0.57 -12.12 -22.52
C VAL A 127 -0.25 -11.83 -23.78
N ALA A 128 -0.36 -10.55 -24.13
CA ALA A 128 -0.64 -10.16 -25.51
C ALA A 128 0.71 -10.09 -26.23
N ALA A 129 1.11 -11.23 -26.77
CA ALA A 129 2.16 -11.29 -27.78
C ALA A 129 1.69 -10.51 -29.02
N ALA A 130 2.13 -9.26 -29.13
CA ALA A 130 2.18 -8.58 -30.42
C ALA A 130 3.40 -9.12 -31.17
N ALA A 131 3.16 -10.12 -32.02
CA ALA A 131 4.04 -10.46 -33.13
C ALA A 131 3.17 -10.46 -34.39
N ASP A 132 3.00 -9.27 -34.95
CA ASP A 132 2.68 -9.07 -36.35
C ASP A 132 4.03 -8.93 -37.08
N GLN A 133 4.36 -9.96 -37.86
CA GLN A 133 5.23 -9.93 -39.05
C GLN A 133 5.22 -11.30 -39.74
#